data_AF-A0A4S8QBK0-F1
#
_entry.id   AF-A0A4S8QBK0-F1
#
_cell.length_a   1.000
_cell.length_b   1.000
_cell.length_c   1.000
_cell.angle_alpha   90.00
_cell.angle_beta   90.00
_cell.angle_gamma   90.00
#
_symmetry.space_group_name_H-M   'P 1'
#
loop_
_entity.id
_entity.type
_entity.pdbx_description
1 polymer ?
#
loop_
_entity_poly.entity_id
_entity_poly.type
_entity_poly.pdbx_seq_one_letter_code
_entity_poly.pdbx_strand_id
1 'polypeptide(L)'
;MASDDNGCGAEHDPKTYWYHGDKAALQRRLKRIEGQIRGLQRMVEDDEYCIDILTQISASTKGLQAVAVNLLEGHIAHCVAEASAKGDPAEAEAKVKEATDAVARLLRT
;
A
#
# COMPACT_ATOMS: atom_id res chain seq x y z
N MET A 1 -14.75 -31.87 2.92
CA MET A 1 -13.34 -32.01 2.49
C MET A 1 -13.17 -31.13 1.27
N ALA A 2 -12.93 -29.83 1.49
CA ALA A 2 -12.59 -28.89 0.43
C ALA A 2 -11.07 -28.73 0.51
N SER A 3 -10.38 -29.31 -0.46
CA SER A 3 -8.94 -29.16 -0.62
C SER A 3 -8.72 -27.87 -1.38
N ASP A 4 -8.34 -26.80 -0.68
CA ASP A 4 -7.80 -25.61 -1.32
C ASP A 4 -6.34 -25.91 -1.67
N ASP A 5 -6.16 -26.22 -2.95
CA ASP A 5 -4.90 -26.53 -3.62
C ASP A 5 -4.03 -25.26 -3.68
N ASN A 6 -3.25 -25.01 -2.63
CA ASN A 6 -2.28 -23.92 -2.58
C ASN A 6 -0.96 -24.36 -3.26
N GLY A 7 -1.02 -24.54 -4.57
CA GLY A 7 0.11 -24.89 -5.43
C GLY A 7 1.00 -23.68 -5.69
N CYS A 8 2.12 -23.57 -4.96
CA CYS A 8 3.17 -22.60 -5.23
C CYS A 8 4.07 -23.15 -6.36
N GLY A 9 3.76 -22.74 -7.60
CA GLY A 9 4.52 -23.13 -8.79
C GLY A 9 4.26 -22.13 -9.91
N ALA A 10 4.85 -20.95 -9.81
CA ALA A 10 4.93 -20.02 -10.93
C ALA A 10 6.24 -19.25 -10.85
N GLU A 11 6.91 -19.17 -11.99
CA GLU A 11 8.16 -18.47 -12.23
C GLU A 11 8.08 -17.00 -11.76
N HIS A 12 9.02 -16.58 -10.92
CA HIS A 12 9.06 -15.22 -10.36
C HIS A 12 9.37 -14.18 -11.46
N ASP A 13 8.33 -13.60 -12.07
CA ASP A 13 8.45 -12.32 -12.78
C ASP A 13 8.68 -11.21 -11.73
N PRO A 14 9.79 -10.45 -11.79
CA PRO A 14 10.09 -9.35 -10.86
C PRO A 14 9.04 -8.22 -10.88
N LYS A 15 8.05 -8.24 -11.78
CA LYS A 15 6.94 -7.26 -11.80
C LYS A 15 5.72 -7.66 -10.97
N THR A 16 5.68 -8.86 -10.42
CA THR A 16 4.57 -9.32 -9.58
C THR A 16 4.82 -8.94 -8.13
N TYR A 17 4.61 -7.67 -7.77
CA TYR A 17 4.47 -7.27 -6.37
C TYR A 17 3.22 -7.94 -5.83
N TRP A 18 3.40 -9.08 -5.17
CA TRP A 18 2.29 -9.90 -4.76
C TRP A 18 1.54 -9.22 -3.60
N TYR A 19 0.29 -8.86 -3.86
CA TYR A 19 -0.65 -8.40 -2.85
C TYR A 19 -1.10 -9.60 -2.00
N HIS A 20 -0.34 -9.97 -0.96
CA HIS A 20 -0.79 -10.99 0.01
C HIS A 20 -1.94 -10.47 0.90
N GLY A 21 -2.48 -9.28 0.59
CA GLY A 21 -3.74 -8.76 1.07
C GLY A 21 -4.71 -8.55 -0.08
N ASP A 22 -6.01 -8.68 0.24
CA ASP A 22 -7.15 -8.51 -0.67
C ASP A 22 -6.95 -7.31 -1.65
N LYS A 23 -6.49 -7.61 -2.88
CA LYS A 23 -6.35 -6.63 -3.96
C LYS A 23 -7.63 -5.83 -4.15
N ALA A 24 -8.78 -6.46 -3.95
CA ALA A 24 -10.07 -5.78 -4.00
C ALA A 24 -10.24 -4.81 -2.81
N ALA A 25 -9.72 -5.11 -1.62
CA ALA A 25 -9.69 -4.15 -0.50
C ALA A 25 -8.84 -2.91 -0.81
N LEU A 26 -7.64 -3.07 -1.38
CA LEU A 26 -6.82 -1.94 -1.79
C LEU A 26 -7.53 -1.10 -2.86
N GLN A 27 -8.12 -1.75 -3.86
CA GLN A 27 -8.94 -1.07 -4.88
C GLN A 27 -10.13 -0.34 -4.27
N ARG A 28 -10.85 -0.93 -3.29
CA ARG A 28 -11.95 -0.27 -2.59
C ARG A 28 -11.49 0.97 -1.83
N ARG A 29 -10.34 0.92 -1.16
CA ARG A 29 -9.74 2.07 -0.46
C ARG A 29 -9.36 3.19 -1.43
N LEU A 30 -8.71 2.84 -2.54
CA LEU A 30 -8.33 3.80 -3.58
C LEU A 30 -9.56 4.48 -4.22
N LYS A 31 -10.61 3.72 -4.55
CA LYS A 31 -11.88 4.29 -5.06
C LYS A 31 -12.54 5.25 -4.08
N ARG A 32 -12.46 4.96 -2.77
CA ARG A 32 -12.96 5.89 -1.74
C ARG A 32 -12.16 7.19 -1.75
N ILE A 33 -10.83 7.12 -1.79
CA ILE A 33 -9.95 8.29 -1.85
C ILE A 33 -10.24 9.12 -3.11
N GLU A 34 -10.38 8.47 -4.26
CA GLU A 34 -10.77 9.12 -5.52
C GLU A 34 -12.09 9.91 -5.37
N GLY A 35 -13.08 9.35 -4.66
CA GLY A 35 -14.31 10.04 -4.31
C GLY A 35 -14.10 11.25 -3.40
N GLN A 36 -13.16 11.17 -2.44
CA GLN A 36 -12.79 12.29 -1.58
C GLN A 36 -12.11 13.41 -2.38
N ILE A 37 -11.21 13.07 -3.32
CA ILE A 37 -10.57 14.08 -4.20
C ILE A 37 -11.60 14.79 -5.08
N ARG A 38 -12.56 14.06 -5.66
CA ARG A 38 -13.70 14.70 -6.35
C ARG A 38 -14.54 15.56 -5.42
N GLY A 39 -14.67 15.17 -4.15
CA GLY A 39 -15.32 15.98 -3.12
C GLY A 39 -14.61 17.31 -2.92
N LEU A 40 -13.30 17.28 -2.72
CA LEU A 40 -12.46 18.47 -2.58
C LEU A 40 -12.59 19.44 -3.76
N GLN A 41 -12.66 18.92 -4.99
CA GLN A 41 -12.88 19.75 -6.17
C GLN A 41 -14.21 20.52 -6.10
N ARG A 42 -15.30 19.88 -5.64
CA ARG A 42 -16.59 20.56 -5.44
C ARG A 42 -16.55 21.56 -4.31
N MET A 43 -15.93 21.21 -3.18
CA MET A 43 -15.80 22.14 -2.05
C MET A 43 -15.08 23.44 -2.44
N VAL A 44 -14.08 23.34 -3.32
CA VAL A 44 -13.37 24.52 -3.86
C VAL A 44 -14.25 25.30 -4.85
N GLU A 45 -14.97 24.62 -5.74
CA GLU A 45 -15.89 25.25 -6.68
C GLU A 45 -17.03 26.00 -5.96
N ASP A 46 -17.51 25.44 -4.85
CA ASP A 46 -18.62 25.97 -4.04
C ASP A 46 -18.14 27.02 -3.01
N ASP A 47 -16.87 27.44 -3.06
CA ASP A 47 -16.25 28.39 -2.11
C ASP A 47 -16.46 28.00 -0.64
N GLU A 48 -16.39 26.69 -0.32
CA GLU A 48 -16.57 26.18 1.03
C GLU A 48 -15.49 26.69 2.00
N TYR A 49 -15.83 26.65 3.30
CA TYR A 49 -14.94 27.14 4.34
C TYR A 49 -13.58 26.43 4.35
N CYS A 50 -12.50 27.22 4.31
CA CYS A 50 -11.14 26.70 4.14
C CYS A 50 -10.77 25.62 5.17
N ILE A 51 -11.27 25.71 6.41
CA ILE A 51 -10.96 24.71 7.45
C ILE A 51 -11.61 23.36 7.15
N ASP A 52 -12.78 23.34 6.52
CA ASP A 52 -13.46 22.10 6.14
C ASP A 52 -12.72 21.43 4.98
N ILE A 53 -12.26 22.22 4.00
CA ILE A 53 -11.40 21.74 2.90
C ILE A 53 -10.11 21.13 3.47
N LEU A 54 -9.42 21.82 4.39
CA LEU A 54 -8.20 21.31 5.03
C LEU A 54 -8.44 20.04 5.85
N THR A 55 -9.60 19.95 6.52
CA THR A 55 -10.03 18.74 7.23
C THR A 55 -10.17 17.57 6.26
N GLN A 56 -10.75 17.82 5.08
CA GLN A 56 -11.01 16.79 4.10
C GLN A 56 -9.76 16.38 3.29
N ILE A 57 -8.83 17.30 3.09
CA ILE A 57 -7.45 17.00 2.64
C ILE A 57 -6.80 16.05 3.64
N SER A 58 -6.83 16.38 4.93
CA SER A 58 -6.23 15.55 5.98
C SER A 58 -6.82 14.13 6.02
N ALA A 59 -8.13 13.98 5.81
CA ALA A 59 -8.79 12.68 5.71
C ALA A 59 -8.31 11.87 4.49
N SER A 60 -8.13 12.53 3.34
CA SER A 60 -7.64 11.90 2.11
C SER A 60 -6.18 11.44 2.26
N THR A 61 -5.32 12.29 2.85
CA THR A 61 -3.92 11.96 3.14
C THR A 61 -3.80 10.77 4.08
N LYS A 62 -4.60 10.71 5.16
CA LYS A 62 -4.65 9.54 6.05
C LYS A 62 -5.08 8.27 5.33
N GLY A 63 -6.03 8.37 4.39
CA GLY A 63 -6.44 7.26 3.55
C GLY A 63 -5.29 6.72 2.69
N LEU A 64 -4.53 7.62 2.05
CA LEU A 64 -3.34 7.26 1.25
C LEU A 64 -2.24 6.63 2.11
N GLN A 65 -1.95 7.20 3.28
CA GLN A 65 -0.99 6.64 4.24
C GLN A 65 -1.36 5.22 4.66
N ALA A 66 -2.65 4.97 4.95
CA ALA A 66 -3.12 3.62 5.27
C ALA A 66 -2.91 2.64 4.10
N VAL A 67 -3.18 3.05 2.87
CA VAL A 67 -2.91 2.23 1.68
C VAL A 67 -1.42 1.91 1.56
N ALA A 68 -0.55 2.91 1.72
CA ALA A 68 0.90 2.73 1.66
C ALA A 68 1.43 1.74 2.70
N VAL A 69 0.93 1.82 3.95
CA VAL A 69 1.28 0.85 5.02
C VAL A 69 0.83 -0.56 4.67
N ASN A 70 -0.39 -0.75 4.15
CA ASN A 70 -0.88 -2.07 3.75
C ASN A 70 -0.03 -2.69 2.63
N LEU A 71 0.44 -1.88 1.67
CA LEU A 71 1.33 -2.35 0.60
C LEU A 71 2.69 -2.78 1.15
N LEU A 72 3.22 -2.01 2.09
CA LEU A 72 4.49 -2.29 2.74
C LEU A 72 4.44 -3.59 3.56
N GLU A 73 3.39 -3.80 4.35
CA GLU A 73 3.19 -5.03 5.13
C GLU A 73 3.22 -6.26 4.21
N GLY A 74 2.54 -6.20 3.05
CA GLY A 74 2.59 -7.25 2.04
C GLY A 74 4.00 -7.48 1.49
N HIS A 75 4.74 -6.40 1.21
CA HIS A 75 6.11 -6.49 0.71
C HIS A 75 7.05 -7.13 1.74
N ILE A 76 6.98 -6.73 3.01
CA ILE A 76 7.83 -7.28 4.08
C ILE A 76 7.49 -8.77 4.30
N ALA A 77 6.20 -9.10 4.39
CA ALA A 77 5.75 -10.48 4.66
C ALA A 77 6.19 -11.47 3.57
N HIS A 78 6.44 -11.02 2.33
CA HIS A 78 6.85 -11.89 1.23
C HIS A 78 8.31 -11.75 0.84
N CYS A 79 8.76 -10.57 0.47
CA CYS A 79 10.11 -10.41 -0.07
C CYS A 79 11.18 -10.67 0.99
N VAL A 80 10.94 -10.30 2.24
CA VAL A 80 11.91 -10.55 3.32
C VAL A 80 11.84 -12.01 3.78
N ALA A 81 10.64 -12.59 3.87
CA ALA A 81 10.46 -14.00 4.25
C ALA A 81 11.07 -14.96 3.21
N GLU A 82 10.85 -14.70 1.92
CA GLU A 82 11.46 -15.49 0.83
C GLU A 82 12.99 -15.37 0.79
N ALA A 83 13.53 -14.15 0.90
CA ALA A 83 14.99 -13.95 0.92
C ALA A 83 15.64 -14.65 2.13
N SER A 84 14.99 -14.60 3.28
CA SER A 84 15.43 -15.30 4.50
C SER A 84 15.37 -16.83 4.33
N ALA A 85 14.32 -17.35 3.69
CA ALA A 85 14.18 -18.78 3.41
C ALA A 85 15.18 -19.32 2.38
N LYS A 86 15.64 -18.47 1.45
CA LYS A 86 16.69 -18.81 0.47
C LYS A 86 18.10 -18.81 1.07
N GLY A 87 18.26 -18.37 2.32
CA GLY A 87 19.54 -18.39 3.02
C GLY A 87 20.52 -17.31 2.54
N ASP A 88 20.02 -16.20 1.98
CA ASP A 88 20.83 -15.03 1.61
C ASP A 88 20.50 -13.85 2.54
N PRO A 89 21.29 -13.64 3.62
CA PRO A 89 21.08 -12.55 4.56
C PRO A 89 21.27 -11.17 3.92
N ALA A 90 22.14 -11.05 2.91
CA ALA A 90 22.43 -9.77 2.27
C ALA A 90 21.26 -9.33 1.37
N GLU A 91 20.62 -10.27 0.67
CA GLU A 91 19.39 -10.01 -0.09
C GLU A 91 18.24 -9.60 0.85
N ALA A 92 18.07 -10.29 1.98
CA ALA A 92 17.06 -9.95 2.96
C ALA A 92 17.27 -8.54 3.56
N GLU A 93 18.50 -8.19 3.91
CA GLU A 93 18.86 -6.86 4.42
C GLU A 93 18.62 -5.76 3.38
N ALA A 94 18.97 -6.01 2.11
CA ALA A 94 18.68 -5.08 1.02
C ALA A 94 17.17 -4.83 0.84
N LYS A 95 16.33 -5.87 0.95
CA LYS A 95 14.86 -5.75 0.89
C LYS A 95 14.28 -5.00 2.09
N VAL A 96 14.79 -5.24 3.29
CA VAL A 96 14.41 -4.45 4.48
C VAL A 96 14.79 -2.98 4.32
N LYS A 97 15.97 -2.69 3.76
CA LYS A 97 16.41 -1.33 3.49
C LYS A 97 15.51 -0.64 2.45
N GLU A 98 15.16 -1.32 1.36
CA GLU A 98 14.23 -0.82 0.33
C GLU A 98 12.87 -0.42 0.96
N ALA A 99 12.32 -1.30 1.79
CA ALA A 99 11.07 -1.08 2.52
C ALA A 99 11.17 0.11 3.49
N THR A 100 12.25 0.20 4.25
CA THR A 100 12.51 1.28 5.21
C THR A 100 12.66 2.63 4.51
N ASP A 101 13.36 2.68 3.38
CA ASP A 101 13.51 3.88 2.57
C ASP A 101 12.15 4.36 2.02
N ALA A 102 11.26 3.45 1.66
CA ALA A 102 9.89 3.77 1.24
C ALA A 102 9.05 4.37 2.37
N VAL A 103 9.11 3.82 3.59
CA VAL A 103 8.48 4.40 4.79
C VAL A 103 9.04 5.77 5.10
N ALA A 104 10.35 5.93 5.05
CA ALA A 104 10.99 7.21 5.34
C ALA A 104 10.51 8.31 4.38
N ARG A 105 10.24 7.97 3.10
CA ARG A 105 9.62 8.91 2.14
C ARG A 105 8.18 9.25 2.52
N LEU A 106 7.39 8.28 2.98
CA LEU A 106 6.00 8.46 3.40
C LEU A 106 5.86 9.35 4.64
N LEU A 107 6.81 9.28 5.59
CA LEU A 107 6.75 10.06 6.83
C LEU A 107 7.23 11.51 6.68
N ARG A 108 7.82 11.89 5.54
CA ARG A 108 8.34 13.24 5.27
C ARG A 108 7.32 14.17 4.60
N THR A 109 6.13 13.68 4.28
CA THR A 109 5.01 14.44 3.68
C THR A 109 4.03 14.91 4.74
#